data_AF-A0A2S3HAD6-F1
#
_entry.id   AF-A0A2S3HAD6-F1
#
_cell.length_a   1.000
_cell.length_b   1.000
_cell.length_c   1.000
_cell.angle_alpha   90.00
_cell.angle_beta   90.00
_cell.angle_gamma   90.00
#
_symmetry.space_group_name_H-M   'P 1'
#
loop_
_entity.id
_entity.type
_entity.pdbx_description
1 polymer ?
#
loop_
_entity_poly.entity_id
_entity_poly.type
_entity_poly.pdbx_seq_one_letter_code
_entity_poly.pdbx_strand_id
1 'polypeptide(L)'
;MGFSEAQEELVLRSWKAMKKDTESIALKFFFRIFEIAPGAKQMFPFLRDAGDAPLENHPKLKTHAVAVFVMACESATQLRNTGDVKVREAALKRLGATHVKAGVADAHFEVVKTALLDTIRDAVPDMWTPEMKAAWEEAYDQLAAAIKEEMKNAAAA
;
A
#
# COMPACT_ATOMS: atom_id res chain seq x y z
N MET A 1 12.87 -5.08 19.16
CA MET A 1 13.83 -5.13 18.04
C MET A 1 13.26 -4.22 16.97
N GLY A 2 14.02 -3.24 16.48
CA GLY A 2 13.54 -2.28 15.49
C GLY A 2 13.86 -2.71 14.06
N PHE A 3 13.27 -2.02 13.08
CA PHE A 3 13.52 -2.24 11.66
C PHE A 3 15.01 -2.04 11.33
N SER A 4 15.64 -3.10 10.83
CA SER A 4 17.11 -3.17 10.64
C SER A 4 17.57 -2.51 9.35
N GLU A 5 18.88 -2.24 9.26
CA GLU A 5 19.53 -1.69 8.06
C GLU A 5 19.41 -2.64 6.88
N ALA A 6 19.58 -3.94 7.12
CA ALA A 6 19.44 -4.96 6.11
C ALA A 6 18.00 -5.03 5.57
N GLN A 7 17.00 -4.88 6.44
CA GLN A 7 15.59 -4.81 6.00
C GLN A 7 15.32 -3.56 5.16
N GLU A 8 15.82 -2.38 5.58
CA GLU A 8 15.69 -1.17 4.78
C GLU A 8 16.37 -1.31 3.42
N GLU A 9 17.59 -1.84 3.40
CA GLU A 9 18.34 -2.02 2.16
C GLU A 9 17.60 -2.94 1.17
N LEU A 10 16.99 -4.04 1.64
CA LEU A 10 16.19 -4.94 0.81
C LEU A 10 14.99 -4.21 0.18
N VAL A 11 14.27 -3.40 0.95
CA VAL A 11 13.15 -2.59 0.45
C VAL A 11 13.64 -1.55 -0.56
N LEU A 12 14.68 -0.78 -0.23
CA LEU A 12 15.16 0.30 -1.09
C LEU A 12 15.82 -0.21 -2.39
N ARG A 13 16.54 -1.33 -2.34
CA ARG A 13 17.13 -1.95 -3.53
C ARG A 13 16.05 -2.48 -4.49
N SER A 14 15.08 -3.21 -3.97
CA SER A 14 13.96 -3.71 -4.78
C SER A 14 13.11 -2.56 -5.32
N TRP A 15 12.84 -1.54 -4.50
CA TRP A 15 12.16 -0.32 -4.94
C TRP A 15 12.89 0.37 -6.09
N LYS A 16 14.22 0.51 -6.02
CA LYS A 16 15.03 1.11 -7.08
C LYS A 16 14.89 0.38 -8.42
N ALA A 17 14.75 -0.95 -8.40
CA ALA A 17 14.51 -1.75 -9.60
C ALA A 17 13.09 -1.50 -10.17
N MET A 18 12.09 -1.34 -9.32
CA MET A 18 10.69 -1.13 -9.71
C MET A 18 10.36 0.33 -10.09
N LYS A 19 11.17 1.31 -9.64
CA LYS A 19 10.84 2.75 -9.70
C LYS A 19 10.51 3.26 -11.10
N LYS A 20 11.16 2.75 -12.15
CA LYS A 20 10.91 3.19 -13.54
C LYS A 20 9.52 2.83 -14.04
N ASP A 21 8.96 1.73 -13.54
CA ASP A 21 7.67 1.17 -13.97
C ASP A 21 6.60 1.30 -12.87
N THR A 22 6.84 2.17 -11.87
CA THR A 22 5.99 2.34 -10.66
C THR A 22 4.51 2.42 -11.00
N GLU A 23 4.14 3.19 -12.02
CA GLU A 23 2.74 3.38 -12.40
C GLU A 23 2.07 2.08 -12.88
N SER A 24 2.78 1.31 -13.71
CA SER A 24 2.29 0.04 -14.24
C SER A 24 2.22 -1.02 -13.14
N ILE A 25 3.26 -1.10 -12.30
CA ILE A 25 3.34 -2.02 -11.17
C ILE A 25 2.23 -1.71 -10.15
N ALA A 26 2.02 -0.44 -9.83
CA ALA A 26 0.98 -0.02 -8.89
C ALA A 26 -0.43 -0.37 -9.41
N LEU A 27 -0.69 -0.21 -10.71
CA LEU A 27 -1.97 -0.63 -11.30
C LEU A 27 -2.16 -2.15 -11.22
N LYS A 28 -1.13 -2.94 -11.54
CA LYS A 28 -1.16 -4.41 -11.38
C LYS A 28 -1.46 -4.82 -9.95
N PHE A 29 -0.85 -4.14 -8.98
CA PHE A 29 -1.12 -4.31 -7.56
C PHE A 29 -2.61 -4.10 -7.23
N PHE A 30 -3.24 -3.04 -7.72
CA PHE A 30 -4.66 -2.80 -7.47
C PHE A 30 -5.58 -3.78 -8.19
N PHE A 31 -5.22 -4.25 -9.38
CA PHE A 31 -5.97 -5.34 -10.00
C PHE A 31 -5.85 -6.64 -9.23
N ARG A 32 -4.69 -6.95 -8.66
CA ARG A 32 -4.53 -8.11 -7.79
C ARG A 32 -5.42 -8.02 -6.55
N ILE A 33 -5.58 -6.83 -5.95
CA ILE A 33 -6.58 -6.62 -4.88
C ILE A 33 -7.98 -7.02 -5.36
N PHE A 34 -8.36 -6.60 -6.57
CA PHE A 34 -9.68 -6.91 -7.13
C PHE A 34 -9.84 -8.37 -7.57
N GLU A 35 -8.76 -9.06 -7.88
CA GLU A 35 -8.76 -10.51 -8.15
C GLU A 35 -8.97 -11.29 -6.85
N ILE A 36 -8.25 -10.93 -5.78
CA ILE A 36 -8.35 -11.57 -4.46
C ILE A 36 -9.71 -11.26 -3.80
N ALA A 37 -10.16 -10.01 -3.90
CA ALA A 37 -11.41 -9.54 -3.31
C ALA A 37 -12.20 -8.69 -4.33
N PRO A 38 -13.02 -9.32 -5.20
CA PRO A 38 -13.81 -8.61 -6.21
C PRO A 38 -14.73 -7.53 -5.65
N GLY A 39 -15.24 -7.73 -4.43
CA GLY A 39 -16.06 -6.76 -3.71
C GLY A 39 -15.35 -5.43 -3.41
N ALA A 40 -14.02 -5.41 -3.34
CA ALA A 40 -13.24 -4.20 -3.07
C ALA A 40 -13.45 -3.11 -4.14
N LYS A 41 -13.79 -3.48 -5.40
CA LYS A 41 -14.14 -2.51 -6.45
C LYS A 41 -15.27 -1.58 -6.03
N GLN A 42 -16.25 -2.09 -5.28
CA GLN A 42 -17.43 -1.33 -4.85
C GLN A 42 -17.10 -0.24 -3.82
N MET A 43 -15.93 -0.33 -3.19
CA MET A 43 -15.43 0.61 -2.18
C MET A 43 -14.80 1.86 -2.80
N PHE A 44 -14.57 1.87 -4.11
CA PHE A 44 -14.07 3.02 -4.85
C PHE A 44 -15.23 3.69 -5.61
N PRO A 45 -15.85 4.76 -5.06
CA PRO A 45 -17.03 5.35 -5.68
C PRO A 45 -16.77 5.84 -7.10
N PHE A 46 -15.55 6.33 -7.37
CA PHE A 46 -15.15 6.78 -8.69
C PHE A 46 -15.09 5.68 -9.74
N LEU A 47 -15.04 4.40 -9.34
CA LEU A 47 -15.12 3.27 -10.28
C LEU A 47 -16.56 2.95 -10.68
N ARG A 48 -17.56 3.40 -9.91
CA ARG A 48 -18.98 3.17 -10.23
C ARG A 48 -19.41 3.95 -11.47
N ASP A 49 -18.83 5.13 -11.67
CA ASP A 49 -19.10 5.99 -12.83
C ASP A 49 -18.28 5.61 -14.07
N ALA A 50 -17.35 4.66 -13.96
CA ALA A 50 -16.45 4.28 -15.05
C ALA A 50 -17.13 3.40 -16.13
N GLY A 51 -18.30 2.81 -15.83
CA GLY A 51 -18.98 1.89 -16.76
C GLY A 51 -18.07 0.75 -17.20
N ASP A 52 -18.04 0.47 -18.51
CA ASP A 52 -17.18 -0.54 -19.14
C ASP A 52 -15.79 -0.01 -19.52
N ALA A 53 -15.43 1.23 -19.13
CA ALA A 53 -14.14 1.80 -19.49
C ALA A 53 -12.99 1.00 -18.84
N PRO A 54 -11.88 0.76 -19.57
CA PRO A 54 -10.74 0.05 -19.01
C PRO A 54 -10.20 0.75 -17.75
N LEU A 55 -10.25 0.05 -16.62
CA LEU A 55 -9.81 0.58 -15.32
C LEU A 55 -8.33 0.96 -15.30
N GLU A 56 -7.54 0.38 -16.22
CA GLU A 56 -6.11 0.67 -16.43
C GLU A 56 -5.84 2.16 -16.67
N ASN A 57 -6.80 2.84 -17.31
CA ASN A 57 -6.68 4.25 -17.65
C ASN A 57 -7.36 5.16 -16.62
N HIS A 58 -7.92 4.61 -15.54
CA HIS A 58 -8.68 5.41 -14.57
C HIS A 58 -7.74 6.25 -13.69
N PRO A 59 -7.71 7.60 -13.85
CA PRO A 59 -6.67 8.44 -13.26
C PRO A 59 -6.69 8.40 -11.72
N LYS A 60 -7.88 8.39 -11.09
CA LYS A 60 -7.98 8.32 -9.62
C LYS A 60 -7.51 6.98 -9.04
N LEU A 61 -7.69 5.89 -9.79
CA LEU A 61 -7.25 4.56 -9.37
C LEU A 61 -5.73 4.51 -9.41
N LYS A 62 -5.15 4.94 -10.53
CA LYS A 62 -3.71 5.05 -10.74
C LYS A 62 -3.02 5.90 -9.67
N THR A 63 -3.54 7.11 -9.42
CA THR A 63 -2.99 7.99 -8.38
C THR A 63 -3.05 7.36 -7.00
N HIS A 64 -4.16 6.72 -6.64
CA HIS A 64 -4.28 6.06 -5.34
C HIS A 64 -3.32 4.86 -5.24
N ALA A 65 -3.20 4.06 -6.30
CA ALA A 65 -2.32 2.91 -6.35
C ALA A 65 -0.85 3.28 -6.17
N VAL A 66 -0.39 4.30 -6.92
CA VAL A 66 0.98 4.81 -6.79
C VAL A 66 1.22 5.35 -5.39
N ALA A 67 0.26 6.08 -4.81
CA ALA A 67 0.40 6.61 -3.46
C ALA A 67 0.60 5.50 -2.41
N VAL A 68 -0.22 4.44 -2.45
CA VAL A 68 -0.07 3.31 -1.51
C VAL A 68 1.28 2.61 -1.69
N PHE A 69 1.69 2.37 -2.94
CA PHE A 69 2.94 1.68 -3.23
C PHE A 69 4.17 2.48 -2.77
N VAL A 70 4.18 3.79 -3.04
CA VAL A 70 5.24 4.70 -2.58
C VAL A 70 5.26 4.79 -1.06
N MET A 71 4.11 4.97 -0.41
CA MET A 71 4.06 5.06 1.07
C MET A 71 4.57 3.78 1.73
N ALA A 72 4.28 2.60 1.17
CA ALA A 72 4.83 1.35 1.67
C ALA A 72 6.37 1.34 1.61
N CYS A 73 6.97 1.81 0.51
CA CYS A 73 8.43 1.96 0.44
C CYS A 73 8.96 3.00 1.45
N GLU A 74 8.33 4.18 1.54
CA GLU A 74 8.78 5.26 2.43
C GLU A 74 8.68 4.88 3.91
N SER A 75 7.75 3.98 4.25
CA SER A 75 7.59 3.47 5.61
C SER A 75 8.86 2.76 6.12
N ALA A 76 9.57 2.03 5.26
CA ALA A 76 10.83 1.36 5.63
C ALA A 76 11.90 2.37 6.08
N THR A 77 12.04 3.48 5.35
CA THR A 77 12.98 4.55 5.71
C THR A 77 12.54 5.31 6.95
N GLN A 78 11.25 5.52 7.15
CA GLN A 78 10.74 6.13 8.38
C GLN A 78 11.00 5.22 9.60
N LEU A 79 10.68 3.93 9.49
CA LEU A 79 10.94 2.96 10.55
C LEU A 79 12.42 2.90 10.92
N ARG A 80 13.31 2.94 9.93
CA ARG A 80 14.76 2.99 10.21
C ARG A 80 15.16 4.26 10.95
N ASN A 81 14.69 5.42 10.48
CA ASN A 81 15.17 6.71 10.97
C ASN A 81 14.53 7.12 12.31
N THR A 82 13.26 6.80 12.50
CA THR A 82 12.46 7.29 13.63
C THR A 82 11.88 6.17 14.49
N GLY A 83 12.00 4.90 14.08
CA GLY A 83 11.42 3.76 14.80
C GLY A 83 9.90 3.66 14.69
N ASP A 84 9.28 4.49 13.84
CA ASP A 84 7.85 4.68 13.73
C ASP A 84 7.49 5.21 12.32
N VAL A 85 6.27 4.97 11.85
CA VAL A 85 5.75 5.47 10.57
C VAL A 85 4.82 6.65 10.84
N LYS A 86 5.26 7.85 10.44
CA LYS A 86 4.52 9.09 10.60
C LYS A 86 4.21 9.69 9.24
N VAL A 87 3.02 9.41 8.73
CA VAL A 87 2.47 10.21 7.62
C VAL A 87 2.18 11.62 8.17
N ARG A 88 2.32 12.68 7.38
CA ARG A 88 2.12 14.06 7.89
C ARG A 88 0.71 14.21 8.47
N GLU A 89 0.56 14.82 9.64
CA GLU A 89 -0.72 14.89 10.40
C GLU A 89 -1.93 15.30 9.56
N ALA A 90 -1.79 16.32 8.70
CA ALA A 90 -2.88 16.80 7.85
C ALA A 90 -3.28 15.79 6.75
N ALA A 91 -2.34 14.98 6.26
CA ALA A 91 -2.60 13.92 5.30
C ALA A 91 -3.23 12.68 5.99
N LEU A 92 -2.80 12.37 7.21
CA LEU A 92 -3.28 11.25 8.03
C LEU A 92 -4.77 11.34 8.37
N LYS A 93 -5.21 12.48 8.94
CA LYS A 93 -6.63 12.67 9.30
C LYS A 93 -7.54 12.51 8.09
N ARG A 94 -7.14 13.04 6.94
CA ARG A 94 -7.86 12.89 5.68
C ARG A 94 -7.85 11.44 5.20
N LEU A 95 -6.73 10.73 5.36
CA LEU A 95 -6.62 9.32 5.00
C LEU A 95 -7.57 8.48 5.85
N GLY A 96 -7.50 8.57 7.18
CA GLY A 96 -8.34 7.82 8.11
C GLY A 96 -9.82 8.06 7.85
N ALA A 97 -10.27 9.32 7.77
CA ALA A 97 -11.66 9.65 7.48
C ALA A 97 -12.13 9.13 6.11
N THR A 98 -11.27 9.15 5.09
CA THR A 98 -11.60 8.61 3.76
C THR A 98 -11.80 7.10 3.80
N HIS A 99 -10.91 6.37 4.49
CA HIS A 99 -10.99 4.91 4.61
C HIS A 99 -12.20 4.48 5.45
N VAL A 100 -12.51 5.20 6.54
CA VAL A 100 -13.74 4.99 7.32
C VAL A 100 -14.98 5.21 6.46
N LYS A 101 -15.05 6.34 5.74
CA LYS A 101 -16.20 6.65 4.87
C LYS A 101 -16.39 5.62 3.74
N ALA A 102 -15.29 5.02 3.26
CA ALA A 102 -15.32 3.97 2.25
C ALA A 102 -15.69 2.58 2.81
N GLY A 103 -15.83 2.43 4.14
CA GLY A 103 -16.12 1.15 4.78
C GLY A 103 -14.92 0.20 4.84
N VAL A 104 -13.69 0.74 4.83
CA VAL A 104 -12.48 -0.06 4.99
C VAL A 104 -12.43 -0.67 6.38
N ALA A 105 -11.98 -1.92 6.45
CA ALA A 105 -11.97 -2.77 7.63
C ALA A 105 -10.62 -3.51 7.66
N ASP A 106 -10.26 -4.05 8.81
CA ASP A 106 -8.95 -4.69 9.01
C ASP A 106 -8.65 -5.79 7.99
N ALA A 107 -9.66 -6.59 7.62
CA ALA A 107 -9.53 -7.65 6.61
C ALA A 107 -9.10 -7.12 5.23
N HIS A 108 -9.46 -5.88 4.88
CA HIS A 108 -9.04 -5.27 3.61
C HIS A 108 -7.53 -4.97 3.59
N PHE A 109 -6.92 -4.65 4.74
CA PHE A 109 -5.46 -4.45 4.81
C PHE A 109 -4.69 -5.76 4.58
N GLU A 110 -5.21 -6.90 5.06
CA GLU A 110 -4.56 -8.20 4.78
C GLU A 110 -4.60 -8.53 3.28
N VAL A 111 -5.72 -8.26 2.59
CA VAL A 111 -5.81 -8.41 1.12
C VAL A 111 -4.79 -7.51 0.42
N VAL A 112 -4.67 -6.26 0.87
CA VAL A 112 -3.70 -5.30 0.32
C VAL A 112 -2.27 -5.79 0.54
N LYS A 113 -1.94 -6.32 1.72
CA LYS A 113 -0.62 -6.92 2.00
C LYS A 113 -0.30 -8.05 1.03
N THR A 114 -1.21 -9.02 0.91
CA THR A 114 -1.02 -10.17 0.00
C THR A 114 -0.79 -9.68 -1.43
N ALA A 115 -1.65 -8.76 -1.91
CA ALA A 115 -1.54 -8.24 -3.26
C ALA A 115 -0.24 -7.46 -3.50
N LEU A 116 0.22 -6.69 -2.51
CA LEU A 116 1.47 -5.94 -2.57
C LEU A 116 2.67 -6.89 -2.71
N LEU A 117 2.77 -7.89 -1.83
CA LEU A 117 3.89 -8.84 -1.83
C LEU A 117 3.94 -9.69 -3.09
N ASP A 118 2.79 -10.18 -3.57
CA ASP A 118 2.71 -10.91 -4.83
C ASP A 118 3.17 -10.02 -6.01
N THR A 119 2.75 -8.76 -6.02
CA THR A 119 3.15 -7.82 -7.08
C THR A 119 4.65 -7.52 -7.05
N ILE A 120 5.24 -7.35 -5.86
CA ILE A 120 6.68 -7.13 -5.72
C ILE A 120 7.46 -8.37 -6.18
N ARG A 121 7.05 -9.57 -5.74
CA ARG A 121 7.66 -10.83 -6.18
C ARG A 121 7.66 -10.93 -7.70
N ASP A 122 6.53 -10.67 -8.34
CA ASP A 122 6.40 -10.78 -9.79
C ASP A 122 7.19 -9.68 -10.53
N ALA A 123 7.39 -8.51 -9.92
CA ALA A 123 8.15 -7.40 -10.48
C ALA A 123 9.67 -7.55 -10.35
N VAL A 124 10.15 -8.21 -9.30
CA VAL A 124 11.59 -8.44 -9.03
C VAL A 124 11.90 -9.89 -8.65
N PRO A 125 11.55 -10.88 -9.49
CA PRO A 125 11.63 -12.30 -9.13
C PRO A 125 13.06 -12.74 -8.76
N ASP A 126 14.07 -12.21 -9.45
CA ASP A 126 15.48 -12.54 -9.22
C ASP A 126 16.03 -11.98 -7.89
N MET A 127 15.34 -11.00 -7.30
CA MET A 127 15.71 -10.40 -6.01
C MET A 127 14.87 -10.96 -4.86
N TRP A 128 13.81 -11.72 -5.15
CA TRP A 128 12.82 -12.12 -4.17
C TRP A 128 13.36 -13.19 -3.22
N THR A 129 13.38 -12.89 -1.93
CA THR A 129 13.86 -13.77 -0.87
C THR A 129 12.91 -13.75 0.32
N PRO A 130 12.92 -14.78 1.20
CA PRO A 130 12.17 -14.76 2.45
C PRO A 130 12.46 -13.51 3.30
N GLU A 131 13.71 -13.05 3.31
CA GLU A 131 14.14 -11.86 4.05
C GLU A 131 13.57 -10.58 3.44
N MET A 132 13.56 -10.47 2.11
CA MET A 132 12.94 -9.34 1.41
C MET A 132 11.44 -9.30 1.66
N LYS A 133 10.78 -10.46 1.61
CA LYS A 133 9.36 -10.59 1.93
C LYS A 133 9.09 -10.06 3.34
N ALA A 134 9.83 -10.54 4.34
CA ALA A 134 9.66 -10.11 5.72
C ALA A 134 9.92 -8.61 5.92
N ALA A 135 10.88 -8.04 5.17
CA ALA A 135 11.16 -6.61 5.21
C ALA A 135 9.99 -5.76 4.66
N TRP A 136 9.42 -6.16 3.53
CA TRP A 136 8.24 -5.50 2.97
C TRP A 136 6.97 -5.71 3.82
N GLU A 137 6.80 -6.90 4.41
CA GLU A 137 5.72 -7.19 5.36
C GLU A 137 5.75 -6.25 6.55
N GLU A 138 6.90 -6.13 7.23
CA GLU A 138 7.04 -5.24 8.39
C GLU A 138 6.81 -3.78 8.02
N ALA A 139 7.40 -3.31 6.91
CA ALA A 139 7.20 -1.94 6.43
C ALA A 139 5.71 -1.65 6.19
N TYR A 140 5.03 -2.55 5.47
CA TYR A 140 3.60 -2.43 5.22
C TYR A 140 2.75 -2.50 6.49
N ASP A 141 3.03 -3.43 7.39
CA ASP A 141 2.23 -3.64 8.60
C ASP A 141 2.28 -2.40 9.52
N GLN A 142 3.44 -1.74 9.60
CA GLN A 142 3.58 -0.49 10.34
C GLN A 142 2.84 0.68 9.68
N LEU A 143 2.87 0.78 8.35
CA LEU A 143 2.04 1.74 7.63
C LEU A 143 0.54 1.48 7.85
N ALA A 144 0.11 0.22 7.77
CA ALA A 144 -1.27 -0.18 8.00
C ALA A 144 -1.71 0.12 9.43
N ALA A 145 -0.84 -0.12 10.42
CA ALA A 145 -1.10 0.22 11.82
C ALA A 145 -1.33 1.73 12.01
N ALA A 146 -0.46 2.57 11.45
CA ALA A 146 -0.62 4.03 11.50
C ALA A 146 -1.93 4.51 10.85
N ILE A 147 -2.33 3.92 9.71
CA ILE A 147 -3.61 4.25 9.06
C ILE A 147 -4.79 3.77 9.90
N LYS A 148 -4.75 2.56 10.46
CA LYS A 148 -5.81 2.00 11.31
C LYS A 148 -6.00 2.82 12.58
N GLU A 149 -4.93 3.34 13.17
CA GLU A 149 -5.00 4.26 14.31
C GLU A 149 -5.79 5.53 13.94
N GLU A 150 -5.48 6.14 12.81
CA GLU A 150 -6.21 7.31 12.34
C GLU A 150 -7.66 7.02 11.94
N MET A 151 -7.94 5.83 11.43
CA MET A 151 -9.32 5.39 11.20
C MET A 151 -10.10 5.32 12.52
N LYS A 152 -9.49 4.82 13.60
CA LYS A 152 -10.12 4.80 14.93
C LYS A 152 -10.34 6.22 15.47
N ASN A 153 -9.33 7.09 15.35
CA ASN A 153 -9.43 8.49 15.77
C ASN A 153 -10.55 9.23 15.02
N ALA A 154 -10.66 9.02 13.71
CA ALA A 154 -11.70 9.63 12.88
C ALA A 154 -13.10 9.07 13.16
N ALA A 155 -13.23 7.79 13.52
CA ALA A 155 -14.52 7.19 13.88
C ALA A 155 -15.02 7.62 15.28
N ALA A 156 -14.12 8.08 16.14
CA ALA A 156 -14.43 8.55 17.49
C ALA A 156 -14.72 10.07 17.57
N ALA A 157 -14.46 10.82 16.49
CA ALA A 157 -14.66 12.27 16.38
C ALA A 157 -16.05 12.63 15.84
#